data_AF-A0A212R879-F1
#
_entry.id   AF-A0A212R879-F1
#
_cell.length_a   1.000
_cell.length_b   1.000
_cell.length_c   1.000
_cell.angle_alpha   90.00
_cell.angle_beta   90.00
_cell.angle_gamma   90.00
#
_symmetry.space_group_name_H-M   'P 1'
#
loop_
_entity.id
_entity.type
_entity.pdbx_description
1 polymer ?
#
loop_
_entity_poly.entity_id
_entity_poly.type
_entity_poly.pdbx_seq_one_letter_code
_entity_poly.pdbx_strand_id
1 'polypeptide(L)'
;MACYQFYLRRPDGSTALKSARVCSDLSGAWGVIADMALKAGEQAAGDIFVKNDQDELVIMVGVASARVLTGQKERPAVRPRLGLWRAG
;
A
#
# COMPACT_ATOMS: atom_id res chain seq x y z
N MET A 1 -20.33 2.11 -13.91
CA MET A 1 -19.77 1.64 -12.62
C MET A 1 -18.87 0.47 -12.95
N ALA A 2 -17.59 0.52 -12.59
CA ALA A 2 -16.60 -0.50 -12.96
C ALA A 2 -16.10 -1.21 -11.69
N CYS A 3 -15.64 -2.45 -11.83
CA CYS A 3 -15.02 -3.19 -10.74
C CYS A 3 -13.52 -3.15 -10.88
N TYR A 4 -12.83 -2.78 -9.80
CA TYR A 4 -11.38 -2.66 -9.77
C TYR A 4 -10.74 -3.78 -8.95
N GLN A 5 -9.63 -4.30 -9.45
CA GLN A 5 -8.75 -5.25 -8.79
C GLN A 5 -7.42 -4.57 -8.48
N PHE A 6 -6.85 -4.88 -7.31
CA PHE A 6 -5.68 -4.17 -6.79
C PHE A 6 -4.53 -5.15 -6.53
N TYR A 7 -3.34 -4.72 -6.93
CA TYR A 7 -2.15 -5.55 -6.92
C TYR A 7 -0.98 -4.77 -6.31
N LEU A 8 -0.14 -5.47 -5.56
CA LEU A 8 1.13 -4.95 -5.06
C LEU A 8 2.26 -5.69 -5.76
N ARG A 9 3.03 -4.98 -6.58
CA ARG A 9 4.33 -5.45 -7.08
C ARG A 9 5.40 -5.13 -6.06
N ARG A 10 6.09 -6.14 -5.58
CA ARG A 10 7.22 -5.99 -4.67
C ARG A 10 8.51 -5.67 -5.43
N PRO A 11 9.54 -5.14 -4.75
CA PRO A 11 10.83 -4.85 -5.38
C PRO A 11 11.54 -6.08 -5.98
N ASP A 12 11.24 -7.28 -5.47
CA ASP A 12 11.76 -8.56 -5.97
C ASP A 12 11.05 -9.04 -7.25
N GLY A 13 10.12 -8.25 -7.79
CA GLY A 13 9.31 -8.58 -8.96
C GLY A 13 8.11 -9.49 -8.67
N SER A 14 7.99 -10.02 -7.45
CA SER A 14 6.82 -10.81 -7.06
C SER A 14 5.59 -9.92 -6.97
N THR A 15 4.44 -10.45 -7.41
CA THR A 15 3.17 -9.74 -7.33
C THR A 15 2.29 -10.42 -6.29
N ALA A 16 1.91 -9.69 -5.25
CA ALA A 16 0.93 -10.12 -4.28
C ALA A 16 -0.43 -9.52 -4.64
N LEU A 17 -1.41 -10.38 -4.94
CA LEU A 17 -2.80 -9.96 -5.05
C LEU A 17 -3.30 -9.64 -3.64
N LYS A 18 -3.66 -8.37 -3.39
CA LYS A 18 -4.40 -8.00 -2.18
C LYS A 18 -5.82 -7.74 -2.62
N SER A 19 -6.61 -8.80 -2.58
CA SER A 19 -7.94 -8.89 -3.17
C SER A 19 -8.96 -8.02 -2.43
N ALA A 20 -8.94 -6.72 -2.68
CA ALA A 20 -10.16 -5.92 -2.62
C ALA A 20 -10.71 -5.88 -4.05
N ARG A 21 -11.96 -6.28 -4.25
CA ARG A 21 -12.70 -5.97 -5.48
C ARG A 21 -13.65 -4.84 -5.13
N VAL A 22 -13.41 -3.66 -5.68
CA VAL A 22 -14.27 -2.50 -5.43
C VAL A 22 -15.04 -2.18 -6.68
N CYS A 23 -16.37 -2.26 -6.61
CA CYS A 23 -17.25 -1.87 -7.72
C CYS A 23 -17.86 -0.50 -7.42
N SER A 24 -17.09 0.56 -7.67
CA SER A 24 -17.46 1.96 -7.42
C SER A 24 -16.94 2.88 -8.52
N ASP A 25 -17.07 4.19 -8.33
CA ASP A 25 -16.25 5.18 -9.01
C ASP A 25 -14.78 5.13 -8.50
N LEU A 26 -13.85 5.69 -9.28
CA LEU A 26 -12.41 5.64 -9.01
C LEU A 26 -12.01 6.33 -7.69
N SER A 27 -12.89 7.14 -7.09
CA SER A 27 -12.66 7.80 -5.80
C SER A 27 -12.49 6.78 -4.65
N GLY A 28 -13.31 5.71 -4.64
CA GLY A 28 -13.24 4.63 -3.65
C GLY A 28 -11.97 3.79 -3.73
N ALA A 29 -11.26 3.84 -4.85
CA ALA A 29 -9.99 3.12 -5.04
C ALA A 29 -8.87 3.68 -4.15
N TRP A 30 -8.89 5.00 -3.87
CA TRP A 30 -7.85 5.65 -3.06
C TRP A 30 -7.82 5.17 -1.61
N GLY A 31 -8.98 4.80 -1.03
CA GLY A 31 -9.03 4.21 0.31
C GLY A 31 -8.35 2.84 0.39
N VAL A 32 -8.53 2.01 -0.65
CA VAL A 32 -7.85 0.71 -0.76
C VAL A 32 -6.36 0.88 -1.03
N ILE A 33 -5.98 1.80 -1.91
CA ILE A 33 -4.58 2.13 -2.20
C ILE A 33 -3.87 2.59 -0.91
N ALA A 34 -4.54 3.40 -0.07
CA ALA A 34 -4.04 3.77 1.24
C ALA A 34 -3.80 2.52 2.11
N ASP A 35 -4.82 1.69 2.33
CA ASP A 35 -4.67 0.48 3.17
C ASP A 35 -3.55 -0.45 2.68
N MET A 36 -3.41 -0.61 1.37
CA MET A 36 -2.31 -1.37 0.76
C MET A 36 -0.95 -0.75 1.04
N ALA A 37 -0.81 0.56 0.86
CA ALA A 37 0.43 1.28 1.13
C ALA A 37 0.85 1.20 2.61
N LEU A 38 -0.13 1.20 3.52
CA LEU A 38 0.10 1.02 4.96
C LEU A 38 0.63 -0.39 5.26
N LYS A 39 -0.05 -1.40 4.72
CA LYS A 39 0.27 -2.81 4.96
C LYS A 39 1.51 -3.30 4.21
N ALA A 40 2.00 -2.55 3.21
CA ALA A 40 3.24 -2.86 2.52
C ALA A 40 4.48 -2.74 3.43
N GLY A 41 4.39 -2.10 4.60
CA GLY A 41 5.47 -2.08 5.60
C GLY A 41 6.77 -1.47 5.05
N GLU A 42 7.92 -2.10 5.24
CA GLU A 42 9.20 -1.60 4.69
C GLU A 42 9.32 -1.72 3.16
N GLN A 43 8.33 -2.30 2.46
CA GLN A 43 8.32 -2.43 0.99
C GLN A 43 7.96 -1.11 0.28
N ALA A 44 8.56 0.01 0.72
CA ALA A 44 8.34 1.33 0.16
C ALA A 44 8.74 1.45 -1.33
N ALA A 45 9.59 0.55 -1.81
CA ALA A 45 10.06 0.48 -3.19
C ALA A 45 9.14 -0.34 -4.14
N GLY A 46 8.00 -0.85 -3.65
CA GLY A 46 7.02 -1.54 -4.49
C GLY A 46 6.10 -0.60 -5.26
N ASP A 47 5.30 -1.17 -6.17
CA ASP A 47 4.27 -0.46 -6.95
C ASP A 47 2.88 -1.02 -6.64
N ILE A 48 1.90 -0.15 -6.46
CA ILE A 48 0.48 -0.51 -6.42
C ILE A 48 -0.10 -0.23 -7.80
N PHE A 49 -0.75 -1.22 -8.39
CA PHE A 49 -1.45 -1.05 -9.65
C PHE A 49 -2.88 -1.57 -9.56
N VAL A 50 -3.78 -0.90 -10.29
CA VAL A 50 -5.21 -1.13 -10.27
C VAL A 50 -5.67 -1.45 -11.68
N LYS A 51 -6.40 -2.54 -11.83
CA LYS A 51 -7.01 -2.94 -13.10
C LYS A 51 -8.52 -2.88 -13.04
N ASN A 52 -9.18 -2.55 -14.14
CA ASN A 52 -10.64 -2.67 -14.25
C ASN A 52 -11.07 -4.12 -14.57
N ASP A 53 -12.36 -4.33 -14.80
CA ASP A 53 -12.97 -5.62 -15.15
C ASP A 53 -12.62 -6.10 -16.58
N GLN A 54 -12.01 -5.24 -17.38
CA GLN A 54 -11.46 -5.54 -18.71
C GLN A 54 -9.95 -5.86 -18.65
N ASP A 55 -9.39 -6.01 -17.45
CA ASP A 55 -7.95 -6.22 -17.18
C ASP A 55 -7.05 -5.04 -17.60
N GLU A 56 -7.62 -3.86 -17.86
CA GLU A 56 -6.89 -2.66 -18.23
C GLU A 56 -6.31 -1.96 -17.00
N LEU A 57 -5.05 -1.54 -17.07
CA LEU A 57 -4.39 -0.75 -16.05
C LEU A 57 -4.96 0.67 -16.00
N VAL A 58 -5.57 1.05 -14.88
CA VAL A 58 -6.19 2.38 -14.70
C VAL A 58 -5.43 3.27 -13.71
N ILE A 59 -4.72 2.69 -12.75
CA ILE A 59 -3.82 3.41 -11.83
C ILE A 59 -2.53 2.62 -11.67
N MET A 60 -1.41 3.33 -11.66
CA MET A 60 -0.11 2.83 -11.20
C MET A 60 0.54 3.88 -10.31
N VAL A 61 0.90 3.51 -9.09
CA VAL A 61 1.48 4.41 -8.11
C VAL A 61 2.50 3.68 -7.24
N GLY A 62 3.67 4.26 -7.03
CA GLY A 62 4.67 3.71 -6.10
C GLY A 62 4.14 3.70 -4.67
N VAL A 63 4.47 2.69 -3.87
CA VAL A 63 4.02 2.57 -2.46
C VAL A 63 4.39 3.81 -1.65
N ALA A 64 5.60 4.34 -1.81
CA ALA A 64 6.02 5.58 -1.17
C ALA A 64 5.15 6.78 -1.58
N SER A 65 4.87 6.94 -2.88
CA SER A 65 3.99 8.00 -3.38
C SER A 65 2.56 7.84 -2.87
N ALA A 66 2.03 6.62 -2.84
CA ALA A 66 0.71 6.32 -2.31
C ALA A 66 0.58 6.74 -0.84
N ARG A 67 1.61 6.54 -0.01
CA ARG A 67 1.63 7.01 1.39
C ARG A 67 1.53 8.53 1.49
N VAL A 68 2.32 9.24 0.68
CA VAL A 68 2.30 10.71 0.65
C VAL A 68 0.91 11.21 0.21
N LEU A 69 0.37 10.67 -0.88
CA LEU A 69 -0.92 11.07 -1.43
C LEU A 69 -2.09 10.78 -0.50
N THR A 70 -1.98 9.74 0.33
CA THR A 70 -3.04 9.31 1.27
C THR A 70 -2.81 9.80 2.70
N GLY A 71 -1.81 10.67 2.92
CA GLY A 71 -1.53 11.26 4.23
C GLY A 71 -1.00 10.29 5.27
N GLN A 72 -0.46 9.14 4.86
CA GLN A 72 0.11 8.16 5.76
C GLN A 72 1.47 8.64 6.26
N LYS A 73 1.51 9.04 7.53
CA LYS A 73 2.78 9.27 8.22
C LYS A 73 3.44 7.92 8.47
N GLU A 74 4.71 7.77 8.06
CA GLU A 74 5.53 6.66 8.52
C GLU A 74 5.48 6.65 10.04
N ARG A 75 4.93 5.58 10.62
CA ARG A 75 5.01 5.39 12.06
C ARG A 75 6.50 5.20 12.35
N PRO A 76 7.16 6.09 13.12
CA PRO A 76 8.57 5.92 13.41
C PRO A 76 8.73 4.51 13.98
N ALA A 77 9.62 3.72 13.39
CA ALA A 77 9.98 2.41 13.90
C ALA A 77 10.37 2.62 15.36
N VAL A 78 9.49 2.21 16.28
CA VAL A 78 9.78 2.26 17.70
C VAL A 78 10.94 1.30 17.87
N ARG A 79 12.17 1.82 17.93
CA ARG A 79 13.31 1.03 18.38
C ARG A 79 12.90 0.44 19.72
N PRO A 80 12.90 -0.89 19.91
CA PRO A 80 12.79 -1.43 21.24
C PRO A 80 13.92 -0.77 22.04
N ARG A 81 13.59 0.00 23.07
CA ARG A 81 14.59 0.48 24.03
C ARG A 81 15.12 -0.74 24.78
N LEU A 82 16.08 -1.43 24.16
CA LEU A 82 17.06 -2.24 24.85
C LEU A 82 18.08 -1.28 25.44
N GLY A 83 17.77 -0.81 26.66
CA GLY A 83 18.68 -0.05 27.52
C GLY A 83 18.27 -0.34 28.96
N LEU A 84 18.73 -1.46 29.51
CA LEU A 84 19.88 -1.53 30.42
C LEU A 84 19.62 -0.87 31.78
N TRP A 85 19.41 -1.75 32.77
CA TRP A 85 19.69 -1.64 34.19
C TRP A 85 20.53 -0.41 34.64
N ARG A 86 20.03 0.32 35.64
CA ARG A 86 20.81 0.61 36.86
C ARG A 86 19.87 0.66 38.07
N ALA A 87 20.25 -0.12 39.07
CA ALA A 87 19.74 -0.06 40.43
C ALA A 87 19.92 1.35 41.02
N GLY A 88 18.97 1.74 41.86
CA GLY A 88 18.98 2.89 42.76
C GLY A 88 17.94 2.66 43.82
#